data_AF-K1RS28-F1
#
_entry.id   AF-K1RS28-F1
#
_cell.length_a   1.000
_cell.length_b   1.000
_cell.length_c   1.000
_cell.angle_alpha   90.00
_cell.angle_beta   90.00
_cell.angle_gamma   90.00
#
_symmetry.space_group_name_H-M   'P 1'
#
loop_
_entity.id
_entity.type
_entity.pdbx_description
1 polymer ?
#
loop_
_entity_poly.entity_id
_entity_poly.type
_entity_poly.pdbx_seq_one_letter_code
_entity_poly.pdbx_strand_id
1 'polypeptide(L)'
;MKPVAYSALLECFEKVKARLDARSAVQETAPKAYYDQIVYDVQQYLKDNYRTATLEEAAAKVSLSPAYLSRVFKEKSGTSFSELLLKTRMEKACEMLADIHYKSYDIAYYVGYDNPKTSPVR
;
A
#
# COMPACT_ATOMS: atom_id res chain seq x y z
N MET A 1 36.02 11.69 34.75
CA MET A 1 35.18 11.24 33.62
C MET A 1 34.95 12.44 32.71
N LYS A 2 35.56 12.49 31.52
CA LYS A 2 35.30 13.59 30.58
C LYS A 2 33.99 13.29 29.85
N PRO A 3 33.01 14.22 29.81
CA PRO A 3 31.76 13.99 29.12
C PRO A 3 32.07 13.78 27.64
N VAL A 4 31.40 12.81 27.00
CA VAL A 4 31.47 12.61 25.55
C VAL A 4 31.15 13.96 24.92
N ALA A 5 32.14 14.55 24.23
CA ALA A 5 32.00 15.86 23.65
C ALA A 5 30.82 15.83 22.67
N TYR A 6 29.94 16.83 22.76
CA TYR A 6 28.77 16.96 21.88
C TYR A 6 29.14 16.87 20.39
N SER A 7 30.37 17.25 20.04
CA SER A 7 30.98 17.05 18.72
C SER A 7 31.03 15.60 18.28
N ALA A 8 31.40 14.67 19.16
CA ALA A 8 31.45 13.24 18.85
C ALA A 8 30.04 12.66 18.62
N LEU A 9 29.03 13.19 19.31
CA LEU A 9 27.62 12.85 19.08
C LEU A 9 27.15 13.38 17.73
N LEU A 10 27.43 14.65 17.42
CA LEU A 10 27.11 15.27 16.13
C LEU A 10 27.72 14.51 14.96
N GLU A 11 29.00 14.14 15.04
CA GLU A 11 29.66 13.33 14.01
C GLU A 11 29.00 11.96 13.83
N CYS A 12 28.55 11.34 14.92
CA CYS A 12 27.82 10.07 14.86
C CYS A 12 26.46 10.27 14.17
N PHE A 13 25.73 11.31 14.52
CA PHE A 13 24.45 11.63 13.89
C PHE A 13 24.60 11.99 12.42
N GLU A 14 25.66 12.70 12.03
CA GLU A 14 25.97 12.98 10.63
C GLU A 14 26.34 11.71 9.86
N LYS A 15 27.09 10.77 10.46
CA LYS A 15 27.37 9.45 9.86
C LYS A 15 26.11 8.60 9.70
N VAL A 16 25.20 8.64 10.68
CA VAL A 16 23.90 7.95 10.62
C VAL A 16 23.00 8.61 9.58
N LYS A 17 22.96 9.94 9.53
CA LYS A 17 22.25 10.71 8.51
C LYS A 17 22.80 10.44 7.12
N ALA A 18 24.12 10.43 6.92
CA ALA A 18 24.74 10.08 5.64
C ALA A 18 24.44 8.62 5.23
N ARG A 19 24.32 7.69 6.18
CA ARG A 19 23.89 6.30 5.91
C ARG A 19 22.38 6.19 5.62
N LEU A 20 21.55 7.04 6.22
CA LEU A 20 20.11 7.11 5.98
C LEU A 20 19.78 7.86 4.69
N ASP A 21 20.53 8.90 4.38
CA ASP A 21 20.50 9.64 3.12
C ASP A 21 21.12 8.77 2.02
N ALA A 22 22.14 7.94 2.26
CA ALA A 22 22.52 6.89 1.32
C ALA A 22 21.44 5.79 1.16
N ARG A 23 20.53 5.64 2.15
CA ARG A 23 19.33 4.78 2.05
C ARG A 23 18.11 5.50 1.45
N SER A 24 18.10 6.84 1.39
CA SER A 24 16.98 7.67 0.93
C SER A 24 17.27 8.44 -0.36
N ALA A 25 18.55 8.57 -0.71
CA ALA A 25 19.09 8.83 -2.04
C ALA A 25 19.12 7.52 -2.85
N VAL A 26 18.06 6.72 -2.72
CA VAL A 26 17.61 5.90 -3.84
C VAL A 26 17.11 6.89 -4.89
N GLN A 27 18.07 7.52 -5.56
CA GLN A 27 17.97 7.78 -6.98
C GLN A 27 17.53 6.48 -7.65
N GLU A 28 16.44 6.61 -8.39
CA GLU A 28 15.80 5.61 -9.22
C GLU A 28 16.84 4.80 -10.03
N THR A 29 17.17 3.60 -9.56
CA THR A 29 17.98 2.65 -10.32
C THR A 29 17.29 1.31 -10.54
N ALA A 30 16.12 1.10 -9.93
CA ALA A 30 15.26 -0.01 -10.33
C ALA A 30 14.64 0.33 -11.71
N PRO A 31 14.73 -0.57 -12.70
CA PRO A 31 14.20 -0.32 -14.04
C PRO A 31 12.71 0.00 -13.94
N LYS A 32 12.21 0.91 -14.78
CA LYS A 32 10.77 1.23 -14.88
C LYS A 32 9.91 -0.04 -14.92
N ALA A 33 10.38 -1.06 -15.64
CA ALA A 33 9.78 -2.39 -15.71
C ALA A 33 9.54 -3.10 -14.35
N TYR A 34 10.42 -2.91 -13.36
CA TYR A 34 10.25 -3.50 -12.02
C TYR A 34 9.05 -2.90 -11.29
N TYR A 35 8.93 -1.57 -11.31
CA TYR A 35 7.80 -0.91 -10.66
C TYR A 35 6.49 -1.10 -11.43
N ASP A 36 6.55 -1.15 -12.76
CA ASP A 36 5.41 -1.51 -13.59
C ASP A 36 4.93 -2.93 -13.25
N GLN A 37 5.84 -3.88 -13.03
CA GLN A 37 5.51 -5.23 -12.58
C GLN A 37 4.88 -5.24 -11.18
N ILE A 38 5.43 -4.49 -10.22
CA ILE A 38 4.83 -4.37 -8.88
C ILE A 38 3.40 -3.85 -8.96
N VAL A 39 3.18 -2.77 -9.73
CA VAL A 39 1.84 -2.19 -9.90
C VAL A 39 0.90 -3.23 -10.52
N TYR A 40 1.35 -3.93 -11.55
CA TYR A 40 0.58 -4.99 -12.19
C TYR A 40 0.21 -6.11 -11.21
N ASP A 41 1.17 -6.63 -10.45
CA ASP A 41 0.95 -7.73 -9.49
C ASP A 41 -0.05 -7.32 -8.40
N VAL A 42 0.04 -6.08 -7.92
CA VAL A 42 -0.91 -5.54 -6.93
C VAL A 42 -2.29 -5.35 -7.54
N GLN A 43 -2.39 -4.91 -8.79
CA GLN A 43 -3.68 -4.81 -9.50
C GLN A 43 -4.32 -6.19 -9.70
N GLN A 44 -3.55 -7.22 -10.06
CA GLN A 44 -4.08 -8.59 -10.17
C GLN A 44 -4.52 -9.11 -8.82
N TYR A 45 -3.70 -8.93 -7.79
CA TYR A 45 -4.06 -9.30 -6.43
C TYR A 45 -5.39 -8.66 -5.99
N LEU A 46 -5.59 -7.37 -6.26
CA LEU A 46 -6.84 -6.67 -5.96
C LEU A 46 -8.02 -7.24 -6.74
N LYS A 47 -7.87 -7.56 -8.02
CA LYS A 47 -8.95 -8.18 -8.82
C LYS A 47 -9.36 -9.54 -8.27
N ASP A 48 -8.40 -10.36 -7.88
CA ASP A 48 -8.64 -11.74 -7.44
C ASP A 48 -9.11 -11.80 -5.99
N ASN A 49 -8.71 -10.83 -5.15
CA ASN A 49 -8.89 -10.90 -3.70
C ASN A 49 -9.63 -9.68 -3.11
N TYR A 50 -10.32 -8.88 -3.93
CA TYR A 50 -10.95 -7.60 -3.52
C TYR A 50 -11.80 -7.69 -2.23
N ARG A 51 -12.38 -8.85 -1.93
CA ARG A 51 -13.20 -9.08 -0.73
C ARG A 51 -12.40 -8.91 0.57
N THR A 52 -11.21 -9.49 0.64
CA THR A 52 -10.38 -9.54 1.85
C THR A 52 -9.06 -8.80 1.70
N ALA A 53 -8.78 -8.22 0.53
CA ALA A 53 -7.49 -7.65 0.22
C ALA A 53 -7.04 -6.60 1.24
N THR A 54 -5.84 -6.82 1.77
CA THR A 54 -5.13 -5.87 2.64
C THR A 54 -3.85 -5.34 1.96
N LEU A 55 -3.40 -4.15 2.37
CA LEU A 55 -2.15 -3.57 1.89
C LEU A 55 -0.95 -4.40 2.39
N GLU A 56 -1.06 -4.97 3.58
CA GLU A 56 -0.05 -5.82 4.21
C GLU A 56 0.23 -7.08 3.39
N GLU A 57 -0.82 -7.78 2.94
CA GLU A 57 -0.69 -8.95 2.08
C GLU A 57 -0.20 -8.59 0.68
N ALA A 58 -0.64 -7.45 0.14
CA ALA A 58 -0.14 -6.95 -1.14
C ALA A 58 1.37 -6.69 -1.05
N ALA A 59 1.84 -6.05 0.02
CA ALA A 59 3.23 -5.74 0.26
C ALA A 59 4.08 -7.01 0.44
N ALA A 60 3.55 -8.00 1.18
CA ALA A 60 4.19 -9.30 1.32
C ALA A 60 4.36 -10.02 -0.04
N LYS A 61 3.35 -9.98 -0.92
CA LYS A 61 3.40 -10.60 -2.26
C LYS A 61 4.51 -10.04 -3.14
N VAL A 62 4.78 -8.74 -3.03
CA VAL A 62 5.84 -8.07 -3.81
C VAL A 62 7.13 -7.84 -3.01
N SER A 63 7.26 -8.46 -1.84
CA SER A 63 8.44 -8.35 -0.96
C SER A 63 8.81 -6.91 -0.57
N LEU A 64 7.82 -6.05 -0.34
CA LEU A 64 7.99 -4.66 0.10
C LEU A 64 7.40 -4.45 1.50
N SER A 65 7.79 -3.35 2.16
CA SER A 65 7.07 -2.89 3.34
C SER A 65 5.74 -2.23 2.94
N PRO A 66 4.67 -2.30 3.77
CA PRO A 66 3.38 -1.69 3.44
C PRO A 66 3.47 -0.18 3.15
N ALA A 67 4.28 0.54 3.94
CA ALA A 67 4.49 1.97 3.76
C ALA A 67 5.18 2.29 2.42
N TYR A 68 6.17 1.48 2.02
CA TYR A 68 6.87 1.68 0.76
C TYR A 68 6.00 1.32 -0.43
N LEU A 69 5.26 0.20 -0.35
CA LEU A 69 4.30 -0.17 -1.39
C LEU A 69 3.24 0.93 -1.56
N SER A 70 2.66 1.45 -0.48
CA SER A 70 1.66 2.53 -0.55
C SER A 70 2.18 3.73 -1.34
N ARG A 71 3.42 4.16 -1.05
CA ARG A 71 4.07 5.28 -1.75
C ARG A 71 4.30 4.98 -3.23
N VAL A 72 4.98 3.87 -3.53
CA VAL A 72 5.36 3.49 -4.91
C VAL A 72 4.12 3.24 -5.76
N PHE A 73 3.14 2.51 -5.22
CA PHE A 73 1.90 2.21 -5.92
C PHE A 73 1.15 3.49 -6.29
N LYS A 74 1.03 4.45 -5.35
CA LYS A 74 0.40 5.74 -5.63
C LYS A 74 1.16 6.56 -6.66
N GLU A 75 2.48 6.61 -6.54
CA GLU A 75 3.34 7.35 -7.47
C GLU A 75 3.25 6.80 -8.90
N LYS A 76 3.23 5.48 -9.06
CA LYS A 76 3.28 4.83 -10.38
C LYS A 76 1.90 4.59 -11.00
N SER A 77 0.88 4.29 -10.21
CA SER A 77 -0.49 4.06 -10.71
C SER A 77 -1.35 5.34 -10.76
N GLY A 78 -0.93 6.40 -10.08
CA GLY A 78 -1.70 7.64 -9.93
C GLY A 78 -2.84 7.56 -8.92
N THR A 79 -3.09 6.39 -8.32
CA THR A 79 -4.16 6.15 -7.34
C THR A 79 -3.64 5.38 -6.13
N SER A 80 -4.21 5.60 -4.96
CA SER A 80 -3.84 4.80 -3.79
C SER A 80 -4.39 3.37 -3.87
N PHE A 81 -3.77 2.46 -3.13
CA PHE A 81 -4.24 1.08 -2.99
C PHE A 81 -5.72 1.03 -2.54
N SER A 82 -6.09 1.82 -1.53
CA SER A 82 -7.45 1.84 -0.97
C SER A 82 -8.48 2.38 -1.96
N GLU A 83 -8.14 3.41 -2.75
CA GLU A 83 -9.03 3.95 -3.79
C GLU A 83 -9.27 2.91 -4.89
N LEU A 84 -8.21 2.21 -5.33
CA LEU A 84 -8.37 1.16 -6.34
C LEU A 84 -9.18 -0.02 -5.81
N LEU A 85 -8.89 -0.48 -4.59
CA LEU A 85 -9.67 -1.53 -3.91
C LEU A 85 -11.14 -1.15 -3.80
N LEU A 86 -11.44 0.09 -3.40
CA LEU A 86 -12.80 0.61 -3.33
C LEU A 86 -13.47 0.59 -4.70
N LYS A 87 -12.78 1.08 -5.74
CA LYS A 87 -13.30 1.07 -7.11
C LYS A 87 -13.64 -0.35 -7.57
N THR A 88 -12.73 -1.30 -7.38
CA THR A 88 -12.95 -2.71 -7.74
C THR A 88 -14.15 -3.31 -6.99
N ARG A 89 -14.31 -2.99 -5.70
CA ARG A 89 -15.48 -3.41 -4.91
C ARG A 89 -16.79 -2.83 -5.45
N MET A 90 -16.80 -1.55 -5.83
CA MET A 90 -17.96 -0.89 -6.42
C MET A 90 -18.32 -1.47 -7.79
N GLU A 91 -17.33 -1.71 -8.66
CA GLU A 91 -17.55 -2.37 -9.95
C GLU A 91 -18.19 -3.74 -9.76
N LYS A 92 -17.68 -4.54 -8.81
CA LYS A 92 -18.27 -5.85 -8.47
C LYS A 92 -19.66 -5.75 -7.85
N ALA A 93 -19.93 -4.72 -7.03
CA ALA A 93 -21.27 -4.46 -6.50
C ALA A 93 -22.26 -4.16 -7.64
N CYS A 94 -21.87 -3.31 -8.59
CA CYS A 94 -22.69 -2.98 -9.76
C CYS A 94 -22.97 -4.20 -10.63
N GLU A 95 -21.97 -5.06 -10.86
CA GLU A 95 -22.15 -6.35 -11.56
C GLU A 95 -23.18 -7.24 -10.85
N MET A 96 -23.10 -7.36 -9.51
CA MET A 96 -24.04 -8.15 -8.72
C MET A 96 -25.44 -7.55 -8.68
N LEU A 97 -25.57 -6.22 -8.62
CA LEU A 97 -26.86 -5.51 -8.65
C LEU A 97 -27.59 -5.66 -9.99
N ALA A 98 -26.86 -5.87 -11.09
CA ALA A 98 -27.45 -6.15 -12.40
C ALA A 98 -28.06 -7.56 -12.48
N ASP A 99 -27.73 -8.45 -11.56
CA ASP A 99 -28.26 -9.81 -11.47
C ASP A 99 -29.37 -9.88 -10.40
N ILE A 100 -30.59 -10.14 -10.88
CA ILE A 100 -31.84 -10.28 -10.13
C ILE A 100 -31.82 -11.36 -9.02
N HIS A 101 -30.79 -12.20 -8.97
CA HIS A 101 -30.63 -13.24 -7.94
C HIS A 101 -29.98 -12.74 -6.64
N TYR A 102 -29.32 -11.59 -6.64
CA TYR A 102 -28.69 -11.05 -5.42
C TYR A 102 -29.66 -10.13 -4.68
N LYS A 103 -30.04 -10.50 -3.45
CA LYS A 103 -30.76 -9.58 -2.56
C LYS A 103 -29.79 -8.46 -2.16
N SER A 104 -30.26 -7.22 -2.18
CA SER A 104 -29.46 -6.00 -1.98
C SER A 104 -28.63 -6.01 -0.67
N TYR A 105 -29.07 -6.76 0.33
CA TYR A 105 -28.41 -6.91 1.63
C TYR A 105 -27.14 -7.78 1.59
N ASP A 106 -27.08 -8.77 0.70
CA ASP A 106 -25.95 -9.70 0.61
C ASP A 106 -24.72 -9.04 -0.06
N ILE A 107 -24.95 -7.97 -0.83
CA ILE A 107 -23.93 -7.32 -1.66
C ILE A 107 -22.87 -6.62 -0.80
N ALA A 108 -23.26 -6.03 0.33
CA ALA A 108 -22.32 -5.40 1.27
C ALA A 108 -21.30 -6.41 1.83
N TYR A 109 -21.77 -7.62 2.16
CA TYR A 109 -20.92 -8.73 2.57
C TYR A 109 -20.02 -9.20 1.41
N TYR A 110 -20.59 -9.38 0.22
CA TYR A 110 -19.87 -9.88 -0.95
C TYR A 110 -18.84 -8.92 -1.55
N VAL A 111 -18.88 -7.63 -1.22
CA VAL A 111 -17.88 -6.65 -1.63
C VAL A 111 -16.95 -6.24 -0.48
N GLY A 112 -16.96 -6.98 0.63
CA GLY A 112 -15.94 -6.87 1.68
C GLY A 112 -16.12 -5.68 2.62
N TYR A 113 -17.34 -5.17 2.81
CA TYR A 113 -17.66 -4.20 3.86
C TYR A 113 -17.88 -4.83 5.24
N ASP A 114 -17.75 -6.15 5.37
CA ASP A 114 -17.99 -6.86 6.63
C ASP A 114 -16.85 -6.76 7.65
N ASN A 115 -16.00 -5.74 7.56
CA ASN A 115 -14.93 -5.51 8.54
C ASN A 115 -15.10 -4.13 9.22
N PRO A 116 -15.50 -4.08 10.50
CA PRO A 116 -15.65 -2.84 11.26
C PRO A 116 -14.27 -2.31 11.68
N LYS A 117 -13.54 -1.72 10.74
CA LYS A 117 -12.42 -0.81 11.01
C LYS A 117 -12.54 0.48 10.22
N THR A 118 -13.76 1.01 10.12
CA THR A 118 -13.93 2.47 10.00
C THR A 118 -13.60 3.07 11.36
N SER A 119 -12.33 3.42 11.57
CA SER A 119 -11.92 4.24 12.71
C SER A 119 -12.79 5.51 12.72
N PRO A 120 -13.50 5.85 13.80
CA PRO A 120 -14.21 7.10 13.86
C PRO A 120 -13.16 8.21 13.82
N VAL A 121 -13.40 9.17 12.94
CA VAL A 121 -12.72 10.46 12.95
C VAL A 121 -12.88 11.05 14.34
N ARG A 122 -11.76 11.40 14.99
CA ARG A 122 -11.73 12.37 16.07
C ARG A 122 -10.57 13.32 15.84
#